data_AF-A0AAE1M392-F1
#
_entry.id   AF-A0AAE1M392-F1
#
_cell.length_a   1.000
_cell.length_b   1.000
_cell.length_c   1.000
_cell.angle_alpha   90.00
_cell.angle_beta   90.00
_cell.angle_gamma   90.00
#
_symmetry.space_group_name_H-M   'P 1'
#
loop_
_entity.id
_entity.type
_entity.pdbx_description
1 polymer ?
#
loop_
_entity_poly.entity_id
_entity_poly.type
_entity_poly.pdbx_seq_one_letter_code
_entity_poly.pdbx_strand_id
1 'polypeptide(L)'
;MPNVYNKSSGLSLDDGTTTADSSRLLTPPRTPSPAPDTVTKSDWQPTKEIDVSVLKSRLTLQDGRCGCLTQQARPCKRDSPEKNRTKVDSLIESMVALTQSSVELEDKLLKLAELVHCHLHLYERHIEDRVEKWTSIFPTGDPDTKPFIPLEKRITIALRRDYAHCSNRHCIGKTLKQKDCRWKLEGQKMQNYIKTIDEIIKSVVGSDDTKVEYLLKVLACNGLCHHHQYQSSNHVELWISRLVEIRSTYQAETKQSDSGYTLDGSDESCTTSQPETVQSPTIKVKTRHDLENRVGSTPIDLALPPPDQYWPEAFDESPFKIIKRRDGTQERESSYTEIKTTVMLPLEETLGDLKKGFIYLYTVKGNERLVKIGYTTRSPKQKYEEWKLSCNREPKSLYESSIVPNARRVEALCHAELDYCRTSVYCTGCSIQHIEWFEMTPDDAISVIQK
;
A
#
# COMPACT_ATOMS: atom_id res chain seq x y z
N MET A 1 34.93 -4.62 21.96
CA MET A 1 35.17 -3.64 23.04
C MET A 1 33.91 -2.81 23.22
N PRO A 2 33.20 -2.93 24.36
CA PRO A 2 31.92 -2.25 24.53
C PRO A 2 32.15 -0.87 25.14
N ASN A 3 31.48 0.16 24.60
CA ASN A 3 31.41 1.44 25.27
C ASN A 3 29.97 1.72 25.70
N VAL A 4 29.85 1.84 27.01
CA VAL A 4 28.68 2.11 27.83
C VAL A 4 28.56 3.63 27.94
N TYR A 5 27.36 4.19 27.77
CA TYR A 5 27.02 5.44 28.45
C TYR A 5 25.61 5.39 28.99
N ASN A 6 25.53 5.66 30.29
CA ASN A 6 24.33 5.67 31.12
C ASN A 6 24.24 7.05 31.78
N LYS A 7 23.01 7.59 31.82
CA LYS A 7 22.40 8.50 32.83
C LYS A 7 23.09 9.82 33.22
N SER A 8 22.29 10.90 33.21
CA SER A 8 21.74 11.46 34.46
C SER A 8 20.67 12.53 34.21
N SER A 9 19.75 12.61 35.18
CA SER A 9 18.56 13.46 35.27
C SER A 9 18.84 14.75 36.03
N GLY A 10 18.00 15.77 35.85
CA GLY A 10 17.96 16.96 36.73
C GLY A 10 16.60 17.65 36.63
N LEU A 11 15.74 17.40 37.62
CA LEU A 11 14.51 18.12 37.91
C LEU A 11 14.88 19.41 38.66
N SER A 12 14.18 20.52 38.38
CA SER A 12 14.09 21.67 39.29
C SER A 12 12.63 22.12 39.35
N LEU A 13 12.10 22.05 40.57
CA LEU A 13 10.90 22.74 41.04
C LEU A 13 11.35 24.11 41.59
N ASP A 14 10.53 25.13 41.42
CA ASP A 14 10.44 26.25 42.35
C ASP A 14 9.05 26.90 42.32
N ASP A 15 8.66 27.33 43.52
CA ASP A 15 7.36 27.75 44.03
C ASP A 15 6.90 29.16 43.60
N GLY A 16 5.61 29.46 43.84
CA GLY A 16 5.09 30.84 43.81
C GLY A 16 3.59 31.06 44.03
N THR A 17 3.07 30.67 45.21
CA THR A 17 2.25 31.50 46.15
C THR A 17 1.12 32.41 45.59
N THR A 18 -0.17 32.02 45.68
CA THR A 18 -1.20 32.40 46.71
C THR A 18 -2.11 33.59 46.34
N THR A 19 -3.44 33.39 46.31
CA THR A 19 -4.47 33.98 47.21
C THR A 19 -5.89 33.99 46.62
N ALA A 20 -6.84 33.51 47.44
CA ALA A 20 -8.21 34.03 47.69
C ALA A 20 -9.24 34.00 46.52
N ASP A 21 -10.55 33.78 46.69
CA ASP A 21 -11.42 33.51 47.83
C ASP A 21 -12.80 33.04 47.29
N SER A 22 -13.58 32.40 48.16
CA SER A 22 -15.05 32.38 48.25
C SER A 22 -15.95 31.76 47.16
N SER A 23 -16.43 30.56 47.51
CA SER A 23 -17.84 30.20 47.75
C SER A 23 -18.96 30.89 46.95
N ARG A 24 -19.77 30.09 46.23
CA ARG A 24 -21.24 30.02 46.43
C ARG A 24 -21.93 28.93 45.56
N LEU A 25 -22.56 28.01 46.29
CA LEU A 25 -23.93 27.48 46.18
C LEU A 25 -24.45 26.88 44.85
N LEU A 26 -24.86 25.62 45.03
CA LEU A 26 -25.65 24.71 44.21
C LEU A 26 -27.02 25.28 43.76
N THR A 27 -27.42 24.97 42.51
CA THR A 27 -28.82 24.69 42.14
C THR A 27 -28.90 23.68 40.98
N PRO A 28 -29.99 22.88 40.88
CA PRO A 28 -30.08 21.64 40.10
C PRO A 28 -30.59 21.80 38.64
N PRO A 29 -30.53 20.74 37.80
CA PRO A 29 -30.67 20.86 36.35
C PRO A 29 -32.13 20.95 35.88
N ARG A 30 -32.34 21.68 34.78
CA ARG A 30 -33.65 21.89 34.15
C ARG A 30 -33.86 20.88 33.02
N THR A 31 -34.88 20.06 33.17
CA THR A 31 -35.44 19.13 32.17
C THR A 31 -36.07 19.91 30.99
N PRO A 32 -35.90 19.48 29.73
CA PRO A 32 -36.75 19.92 28.63
C PRO A 32 -37.89 18.92 28.36
N SER A 33 -39.12 19.44 28.25
CA SER A 33 -40.30 18.71 27.77
C SER A 33 -40.46 18.82 26.24
N PRO A 34 -41.20 17.88 25.61
CA PRO A 34 -41.14 17.59 24.18
C PRO A 34 -42.09 18.46 23.34
N ALA A 35 -41.68 18.79 22.11
CA ALA A 35 -42.52 19.37 21.08
C ALA A 35 -42.91 18.29 20.05
N PRO A 36 -44.10 18.38 19.41
CA PRO A 36 -44.68 17.29 18.64
C PRO A 36 -44.13 17.21 17.21
N ASP A 37 -44.03 15.96 16.75
CA ASP A 37 -43.63 15.55 15.41
C ASP A 37 -44.52 16.17 14.33
N THR A 38 -43.89 16.90 13.40
CA THR A 38 -44.43 17.13 12.07
C THR A 38 -43.38 16.68 11.07
N VAL A 39 -43.48 15.41 10.68
CA VAL A 39 -42.68 14.82 9.60
C VAL A 39 -43.09 15.53 8.30
N THR A 40 -42.35 16.59 8.00
CA THR A 40 -42.37 17.24 6.70
C THR A 40 -41.53 16.37 5.79
N LYS A 41 -42.15 15.77 4.77
CA LYS A 41 -41.42 15.14 3.66
C LYS A 41 -40.47 16.19 3.09
N SER A 42 -39.18 16.02 3.37
CA SER A 42 -38.11 16.85 2.81
C SER A 42 -38.11 16.63 1.31
N ASP A 43 -38.54 17.65 0.56
CA ASP A 43 -38.28 17.75 -0.87
C ASP A 43 -36.78 17.55 -1.10
N TRP A 44 -36.45 16.45 -1.76
CA TRP A 44 -35.11 16.15 -2.22
C TRP A 44 -34.71 17.21 -3.25
N GLN A 45 -33.91 18.19 -2.82
CA GLN A 45 -33.27 19.09 -3.77
C GLN A 45 -32.25 18.28 -4.58
N PRO A 46 -32.21 18.42 -5.92
CA PRO A 46 -31.21 17.80 -6.76
C PRO A 46 -29.83 18.16 -6.21
N THR A 47 -28.96 17.16 -6.02
CA THR A 47 -27.57 17.33 -5.62
C THR A 47 -26.93 18.38 -6.54
N LYS A 48 -26.70 19.58 -6.02
CA LYS A 48 -26.03 20.65 -6.77
C LYS A 48 -24.70 20.12 -7.27
N GLU A 49 -24.52 20.11 -8.59
CA GLU A 49 -23.25 19.77 -9.23
C GLU A 49 -22.12 20.57 -8.57
N ILE A 50 -21.02 19.88 -8.25
CA ILE A 50 -19.87 20.53 -7.65
C ILE A 50 -19.16 21.31 -8.76
N ASP A 51 -19.04 22.62 -8.60
CA ASP A 51 -18.26 23.45 -9.50
C ASP A 51 -16.83 22.91 -9.67
N VAL A 52 -16.33 22.89 -10.91
CA VAL A 52 -15.01 22.32 -11.28
C VAL A 52 -13.88 22.95 -10.46
N SER A 53 -13.93 24.27 -10.25
CA SER A 53 -12.89 24.98 -9.48
C SER A 53 -12.95 24.60 -8.00
N VAL A 54 -14.16 24.44 -7.46
CA VAL A 54 -14.37 23.95 -6.08
C VAL A 54 -13.85 22.52 -5.93
N LEU A 55 -14.13 21.63 -6.88
CA LEU A 55 -13.64 20.25 -6.85
C LEU A 55 -12.11 20.19 -6.91
N LYS A 56 -11.46 20.94 -7.82
CA LYS A 56 -9.99 21.07 -7.89
C LYS A 56 -9.39 21.52 -6.55
N SER A 57 -10.05 22.47 -5.88
CA SER A 57 -9.63 22.98 -4.58
C SER A 57 -9.65 21.90 -3.51
N ARG A 58 -10.77 21.17 -3.41
CA ARG A 58 -10.94 20.08 -2.43
C ARG A 58 -9.94 18.95 -2.67
N LEU A 59 -9.69 18.61 -3.94
CA LEU A 59 -8.70 17.60 -4.33
C LEU A 59 -7.25 18.07 -4.13
N THR A 60 -7.01 19.33 -3.73
CA THR A 60 -5.70 19.97 -3.55
C THR A 60 -4.85 20.01 -4.83
N LEU A 61 -5.47 20.36 -5.95
CA LEU A 61 -4.86 20.36 -7.29
C LEU A 61 -4.63 21.74 -7.92
N GLN A 62 -4.95 22.84 -7.23
CA GLN A 62 -4.89 24.21 -7.78
C GLN A 62 -3.49 24.62 -8.27
N ASP A 63 -2.44 24.26 -7.52
CA ASP A 63 -1.09 24.76 -7.78
C ASP A 63 -0.32 23.92 -8.81
N GLY A 64 -0.95 22.89 -9.42
CA GLY A 64 -0.25 21.95 -10.29
C GLY A 64 0.86 21.16 -9.56
N ARG A 65 0.73 20.95 -8.25
CA ARG A 65 1.70 20.22 -7.44
C ARG A 65 1.28 18.77 -7.21
N CYS A 66 2.27 17.93 -6.95
CA CYS A 66 2.07 16.52 -6.64
C CYS A 66 1.18 16.32 -5.42
N GLY A 67 1.33 17.06 -4.31
CA GLY A 67 0.43 16.99 -3.15
C GLY A 67 0.44 15.69 -2.34
N CYS A 68 0.98 14.59 -2.86
CA CYS A 68 1.10 13.30 -2.17
C CYS A 68 1.90 13.42 -0.86
N LEU A 69 1.54 12.65 0.17
CA LEU A 69 2.26 12.68 1.45
C LEU A 69 3.64 12.04 1.33
N THR A 70 4.65 12.81 1.72
CA THR A 70 6.03 12.34 1.87
C THR A 70 6.18 11.46 3.12
N GLN A 71 7.35 10.84 3.30
CA GLN A 71 7.68 10.07 4.52
C GLN A 71 7.57 10.89 5.81
N GLN A 72 7.68 12.22 5.72
CA GLN A 72 7.52 13.16 6.82
C GLN A 72 6.05 13.60 7.01
N ALA A 73 5.10 12.94 6.36
CA ALA A 73 3.67 13.28 6.35
C ALA A 73 3.38 14.72 5.88
N ARG A 74 4.27 15.29 5.06
CA ARG A 74 4.08 16.62 4.44
C ARG A 74 3.68 16.47 2.97
N PRO A 75 2.81 17.34 2.42
CA PRO A 75 2.49 17.33 1.01
C PRO A 75 3.73 17.55 0.12
N CYS A 76 3.84 16.76 -0.94
CA CYS A 76 4.92 16.88 -1.91
C CYS A 76 4.79 18.20 -2.68
N LYS A 77 5.87 18.99 -2.67
CA LYS A 77 5.96 20.28 -3.35
C LYS A 77 6.46 20.20 -4.80
N ARG A 78 6.80 19.01 -5.30
CA ARG A 78 7.24 18.85 -6.68
C ARG A 78 6.07 19.08 -7.63
N ASP A 79 6.34 19.71 -8.75
CA ASP A 79 5.33 19.96 -9.77
C ASP A 79 4.85 18.65 -10.40
N SER A 80 3.56 18.60 -10.74
CA SER A 80 2.99 17.56 -11.59
C SER A 80 3.44 17.77 -13.03
N PRO A 81 3.44 16.73 -13.88
CA PRO A 81 3.84 16.86 -15.28
C PRO A 81 2.96 17.88 -16.00
N GLU A 82 3.56 18.97 -16.52
CA GLU A 82 2.81 20.05 -17.18
C GLU A 82 1.98 19.56 -18.37
N LYS A 83 2.54 18.62 -19.15
CA LYS A 83 1.85 17.95 -20.26
C LYS A 83 0.55 17.22 -19.88
N ASN A 84 0.34 16.95 -18.59
CA ASN A 84 -0.86 16.28 -18.09
C ASN A 84 -1.95 17.27 -17.66
N ARG A 85 -1.69 18.57 -17.55
CA ARG A 85 -2.65 19.54 -16.99
C ARG A 85 -4.01 19.54 -17.69
N THR A 86 -4.03 19.53 -19.02
CA THR A 86 -5.29 19.47 -19.79
C THR A 86 -6.06 18.17 -19.57
N LYS A 87 -5.35 17.04 -19.44
CA LYS A 87 -5.96 15.73 -19.13
C LYS A 87 -6.53 15.70 -17.72
N VAL A 88 -5.81 16.28 -16.76
CA VAL A 88 -6.27 16.44 -15.37
C VAL A 88 -7.56 17.24 -15.34
N ASP A 89 -7.60 18.36 -16.05
CA ASP A 89 -8.77 19.24 -16.09
C ASP A 89 -9.99 18.53 -16.71
N SER A 90 -9.82 17.89 -17.86
CA SER A 90 -10.87 17.10 -18.51
C SER A 90 -11.37 15.94 -17.65
N LEU A 91 -10.47 15.27 -16.91
CA LEU A 91 -10.86 14.18 -16.03
C LEU A 91 -11.66 14.69 -14.82
N ILE A 92 -11.30 15.84 -14.24
CA ILE A 92 -12.04 16.46 -13.14
C ILE A 92 -13.43 16.93 -13.61
N GLU A 93 -13.52 17.52 -14.80
CA GLU A 93 -14.81 17.86 -15.43
C GLU A 93 -15.70 16.63 -15.57
N SER A 94 -15.13 15.47 -15.94
CA SER A 94 -15.89 14.22 -16.03
C SER A 94 -16.35 13.64 -14.69
N MET A 95 -15.93 14.22 -13.55
CA MET A 95 -16.24 13.72 -12.20
C MET A 95 -17.19 14.61 -11.41
N VAL A 96 -17.54 15.81 -11.90
CA VAL A 96 -18.33 16.80 -11.11
C VAL A 96 -19.70 16.32 -10.64
N ALA A 97 -20.31 15.40 -11.41
CA ALA A 97 -21.61 14.81 -11.12
C ALA A 97 -21.51 13.47 -10.36
N LEU A 98 -20.30 12.97 -10.09
CA LEU A 98 -20.11 11.69 -9.46
C LEU A 98 -20.31 11.75 -7.94
N THR A 99 -20.69 10.59 -7.41
CA THR A 99 -20.91 10.33 -6.01
C THR A 99 -20.01 9.17 -5.57
N GLN A 100 -19.87 8.94 -4.27
CA GLN A 100 -19.10 7.79 -3.76
C GLN A 100 -19.67 6.45 -4.25
N SER A 101 -20.96 6.39 -4.57
CA SER A 101 -21.64 5.20 -5.10
C SER A 101 -21.51 5.04 -6.61
N SER A 102 -20.88 5.98 -7.31
CA SER A 102 -20.63 5.87 -8.74
C SER A 102 -19.55 4.84 -9.04
N VAL A 103 -19.89 3.79 -9.80
CA VAL A 103 -18.98 2.67 -10.14
C VAL A 103 -17.69 3.14 -10.81
N GLU A 104 -17.76 4.21 -11.60
CA GLU A 104 -16.61 4.78 -12.32
C GLU A 104 -15.74 5.74 -11.49
N LEU A 105 -16.15 6.14 -10.29
CA LEU A 105 -15.42 7.14 -9.51
C LEU A 105 -14.01 6.65 -9.15
N GLU A 106 -13.88 5.42 -8.68
CA GLU A 106 -12.59 4.89 -8.25
C GLU A 106 -11.58 4.83 -9.39
N ASP A 107 -11.98 4.30 -10.56
CA ASP A 107 -11.14 4.23 -11.75
C ASP A 107 -10.70 5.63 -12.22
N LYS A 108 -11.62 6.61 -12.21
CA LYS A 108 -11.29 7.99 -12.55
C LYS A 108 -10.35 8.64 -11.54
N LEU A 109 -10.50 8.35 -10.24
CA LEU A 109 -9.59 8.84 -9.20
C LEU A 109 -8.20 8.20 -9.30
N LEU A 110 -8.11 6.90 -9.63
CA LEU A 110 -6.85 6.21 -9.89
C LEU A 110 -6.11 6.88 -11.05
N LYS A 111 -6.78 7.05 -12.19
CA LYS A 111 -6.24 7.76 -13.37
C LYS A 111 -5.83 9.19 -13.04
N LEU A 112 -6.63 9.90 -12.24
CA LEU A 112 -6.30 11.25 -11.82
C LEU A 112 -5.02 11.25 -10.99
N ALA A 113 -4.89 10.36 -10.01
CA ALA A 113 -3.73 10.26 -9.14
C ALA A 113 -2.45 9.95 -9.94
N GLU A 114 -2.52 9.05 -10.91
CA GLU A 114 -1.42 8.77 -11.85
C GLU A 114 -0.99 9.99 -12.66
N LEU A 115 -1.95 10.81 -13.13
CA LEU A 115 -1.65 12.00 -13.91
C LEU A 115 -1.01 13.12 -13.09
N VAL A 116 -1.39 13.27 -11.81
CA VAL A 116 -0.94 14.38 -10.95
C VAL A 116 0.31 14.05 -10.13
N HIS A 117 0.62 12.78 -9.91
CA HIS A 117 1.78 12.40 -9.13
C HIS A 117 3.09 12.72 -9.86
N CYS A 118 4.06 13.25 -9.11
CA CYS A 118 5.42 13.34 -9.60
C CYS A 118 6.03 11.95 -9.67
N HIS A 119 7.16 11.83 -10.38
CA HIS A 119 7.83 10.54 -10.62
C HIS A 119 8.25 9.77 -9.36
N LEU A 120 8.30 10.41 -8.19
CA LEU A 120 8.60 9.77 -6.91
C LEU A 120 7.36 9.16 -6.22
N HIS A 121 6.15 9.51 -6.66
CA HIS A 121 4.89 9.07 -6.05
C HIS A 121 3.98 8.31 -7.03
N LEU A 122 4.50 7.85 -8.18
CA LEU A 122 3.77 6.99 -9.13
C LEU A 122 3.60 5.54 -8.66
N TYR A 123 3.86 5.28 -7.38
CA TYR A 123 3.74 3.96 -6.81
C TYR A 123 2.30 3.70 -6.34
N GLU A 124 1.82 2.47 -6.56
CA GLU A 124 0.47 1.99 -6.28
C GLU A 124 -0.06 2.42 -4.91
N ARG A 125 0.72 2.29 -3.83
CA ARG A 125 0.30 2.80 -2.51
C ARG A 125 -0.04 4.29 -2.54
N HIS A 126 0.86 5.11 -3.08
CA HIS A 126 0.68 6.56 -3.04
C HIS A 126 -0.56 6.99 -3.82
N ILE A 127 -0.85 6.26 -4.91
CA ILE A 127 -2.07 6.36 -5.71
C ILE A 127 -3.27 5.95 -4.84
N GLU A 128 -3.28 4.75 -4.28
CA GLU A 128 -4.36 4.22 -3.44
C GLU A 128 -4.68 5.12 -2.23
N ASP A 129 -3.67 5.52 -1.44
CA ASP A 129 -3.83 6.39 -0.27
C ASP A 129 -4.50 7.72 -0.66
N ARG A 130 -4.17 8.22 -1.86
CA ARG A 130 -4.73 9.46 -2.37
C ARG A 130 -6.14 9.26 -2.90
N VAL A 131 -6.40 8.16 -3.60
CA VAL A 131 -7.74 7.80 -4.07
C VAL A 131 -8.68 7.67 -2.89
N GLU A 132 -8.30 6.97 -1.82
CA GLU A 132 -9.11 6.84 -0.60
C GLU A 132 -9.47 8.22 -0.02
N LYS A 133 -8.46 9.08 0.18
CA LYS A 133 -8.67 10.44 0.66
C LYS A 133 -9.60 11.23 -0.27
N TRP A 134 -9.43 11.09 -1.58
CA TRP A 134 -10.23 11.79 -2.56
C TRP A 134 -11.66 11.28 -2.66
N THR A 135 -11.91 9.99 -2.51
CA THR A 135 -13.25 9.42 -2.49
C THR A 135 -14.10 10.09 -1.40
N SER A 136 -13.52 10.38 -0.23
CA SER A 136 -14.24 11.05 0.88
C SER A 136 -14.68 12.50 0.58
N ILE A 137 -14.18 13.11 -0.49
CA ILE A 137 -14.55 14.48 -0.92
C ILE A 137 -15.85 14.49 -1.71
N PHE A 138 -16.18 13.39 -2.38
CA PHE A 138 -17.40 13.27 -3.17
C PHE A 138 -18.59 13.04 -2.24
N PRO A 139 -19.78 13.56 -2.60
CA PRO A 139 -20.99 13.28 -1.84
C PRO A 139 -21.26 11.78 -1.87
N THR A 140 -21.76 11.22 -0.76
CA THR A 140 -22.10 9.79 -0.69
C THR A 140 -23.04 9.38 -1.83
N GLY A 141 -23.91 10.31 -2.23
CA GLY A 141 -24.97 10.09 -3.22
C GLY A 141 -26.29 9.95 -2.50
N ASP A 142 -27.14 9.08 -3.02
CA ASP A 142 -28.32 8.62 -2.29
C ASP A 142 -27.87 8.03 -0.94
N PRO A 143 -28.31 8.59 0.22
CA PRO A 143 -27.95 8.10 1.55
C PRO A 143 -28.36 6.63 1.76
N ASP A 144 -29.30 6.12 0.98
CA ASP A 144 -29.72 4.72 1.00
C ASP A 144 -28.79 3.81 0.16
N THR A 145 -27.97 4.40 -0.72
CA THR A 145 -27.02 3.65 -1.57
C THR A 145 -25.61 3.73 -1.00
N LYS A 146 -25.22 2.73 -0.21
CA LYS A 146 -23.84 2.57 0.29
C LYS A 146 -22.88 2.26 -0.88
N PRO A 147 -21.67 2.85 -0.93
CA PRO A 147 -20.68 2.53 -1.96
C PRO A 147 -20.37 1.03 -2.00
N PHE A 148 -20.56 0.42 -3.17
CA PHE A 148 -20.26 -0.99 -3.35
C PHE A 148 -18.76 -1.19 -3.49
N ILE A 149 -18.13 -1.67 -2.41
CA ILE A 149 -16.72 -2.10 -2.44
C ILE A 149 -16.68 -3.59 -2.83
N PRO A 150 -15.97 -4.00 -3.89
CA PRO A 150 -15.80 -5.41 -4.27
C PRO A 150 -15.24 -6.25 -3.13
N LEU A 151 -15.65 -7.53 -3.09
CA LEU A 151 -15.28 -8.46 -2.00
C LEU A 151 -13.76 -8.59 -1.83
N GLU A 152 -13.03 -8.70 -2.94
CA GLU A 152 -11.57 -8.82 -3.00
C GLU A 152 -10.88 -7.63 -2.35
N LYS A 153 -11.39 -6.43 -2.59
CA LYS A 153 -10.86 -5.20 -2.01
C LYS A 153 -11.13 -5.13 -0.50
N ARG A 154 -12.32 -5.54 -0.04
CA ARG A 154 -12.61 -5.63 1.42
C ARG A 154 -11.67 -6.60 2.12
N ILE A 155 -11.44 -7.78 1.53
CA ILE A 155 -10.52 -8.79 2.06
C ILE A 155 -9.10 -8.23 2.11
N THR A 156 -8.64 -7.60 1.02
CA THR A 156 -7.32 -6.98 0.94
C THR A 156 -7.13 -5.94 2.05
N ILE A 157 -8.12 -5.08 2.28
CA ILE A 157 -8.11 -4.06 3.34
C ILE A 157 -8.08 -4.69 4.73
N ALA A 158 -8.84 -5.77 4.96
CA ALA A 158 -8.91 -6.39 6.28
C ALA A 158 -7.64 -7.18 6.68
N LEU A 159 -6.94 -7.74 5.70
CA LEU A 159 -5.74 -8.54 5.90
C LEU A 159 -4.47 -7.67 5.91
N ARG A 160 -4.44 -6.59 5.13
CA ARG A 160 -3.36 -5.59 5.20
C ARG A 160 -3.61 -4.72 6.45
N ARG A 161 -2.59 -4.55 7.29
CA ARG A 161 -2.66 -3.65 8.45
C ARG A 161 -3.07 -2.25 7.97
N ASP A 162 -4.06 -1.63 8.62
CA ASP A 162 -4.69 -0.34 8.30
C ASP A 162 -3.96 0.45 7.20
N TYR A 163 -4.55 0.42 6.00
CA TYR A 163 -4.05 1.01 4.75
C TYR A 163 -3.47 2.41 4.96
N ALA A 164 -4.11 3.20 5.81
CA ALA A 164 -3.82 4.61 6.01
C ALA A 164 -2.40 4.93 6.56
N HIS A 165 -1.78 4.07 7.38
CA HIS A 165 -0.63 4.54 8.20
C HIS A 165 0.57 3.59 8.37
N CYS A 166 0.47 2.32 7.97
CA CYS A 166 1.62 1.42 8.08
C CYS A 166 2.16 1.09 6.71
N SER A 167 3.43 1.41 6.46
CA SER A 167 4.09 0.76 5.35
C SER A 167 4.14 -0.74 5.63
N ASN A 168 3.42 -1.57 4.85
CA ASN A 168 3.31 -3.05 4.97
C ASN A 168 4.67 -3.77 4.95
N ARG A 169 5.75 -3.01 4.82
CA ARG A 169 7.14 -3.36 5.01
C ARG A 169 7.54 -3.57 6.47
N HIS A 170 6.60 -3.65 7.42
CA HIS A 170 6.95 -3.86 8.81
C HIS A 170 6.13 -4.98 9.41
N CYS A 171 6.72 -5.64 10.41
CA CYS A 171 6.09 -6.68 11.18
C CYS A 171 4.71 -6.25 11.69
N ILE A 172 3.69 -7.09 11.47
CA ILE A 172 2.30 -6.81 11.89
C ILE A 172 2.10 -6.89 13.41
N GLY A 173 3.06 -7.48 14.12
CA GLY A 173 3.03 -7.61 15.58
C GLY A 173 3.09 -6.28 16.32
N LYS A 174 2.73 -6.35 17.60
CA LYS A 174 2.77 -5.24 18.57
C LYS A 174 3.84 -5.53 19.63
N THR A 175 4.59 -4.51 20.02
CA THR A 175 5.50 -4.60 21.17
C THR A 175 4.71 -4.78 22.48
N LEU A 176 5.38 -5.14 23.57
CA LEU A 176 4.75 -5.23 24.90
C LEU A 176 4.05 -3.92 25.34
N LYS A 177 4.51 -2.76 24.82
CA LYS A 177 3.91 -1.45 25.06
C LYS A 177 2.74 -1.13 24.11
N GLN A 178 2.21 -2.12 23.41
CA GLN A 178 1.16 -2.00 22.38
C GLN A 178 1.52 -1.06 21.21
N LYS A 179 2.81 -0.74 21.03
CA LYS A 179 3.30 0.04 19.89
C LYS A 179 3.59 -0.88 18.71
N ASP A 180 3.44 -0.36 17.50
CA ASP A 180 3.72 -1.08 16.26
C ASP A 180 5.19 -1.50 16.18
N CYS A 181 5.43 -2.76 15.76
CA CYS A 181 6.78 -3.22 15.51
C CYS A 181 7.38 -2.48 14.31
N ARG A 182 8.62 -1.99 14.47
CA ARG A 182 9.38 -1.30 13.40
C ARG A 182 10.36 -2.23 12.68
N TRP A 183 10.27 -3.54 12.90
CA TRP A 183 11.11 -4.50 12.19
C TRP A 183 10.66 -4.60 10.74
N LYS A 184 11.58 -4.41 9.80
CA LYS A 184 11.25 -4.44 8.37
C LYS A 184 10.98 -5.87 7.89
N LEU A 185 9.91 -6.03 7.11
CA LEU A 185 9.64 -7.20 6.28
C LEU A 185 10.10 -6.85 4.87
N GLU A 186 11.01 -7.65 4.35
CA GLU A 186 11.57 -7.49 3.01
C GLU A 186 11.93 -8.86 2.44
N GLY A 187 12.28 -8.90 1.17
CA GLY A 187 12.68 -10.11 0.48
C GLY A 187 11.57 -11.15 0.36
N GLN A 188 11.97 -12.40 0.55
CA GLN A 188 11.10 -13.57 0.37
C GLN A 188 9.87 -13.49 1.27
N LYS A 189 10.03 -13.07 2.53
CA LYS A 189 8.92 -12.97 3.48
C LYS A 189 7.85 -11.99 3.02
N MET A 190 8.25 -10.84 2.49
CA MET A 190 7.31 -9.84 2.00
C MET A 190 6.57 -10.32 0.74
N GLN A 191 7.29 -10.97 -0.18
CA GLN A 191 6.67 -11.58 -1.36
C GLN A 191 5.68 -12.68 -0.99
N ASN A 192 6.08 -13.58 -0.10
CA ASN A 192 5.23 -14.63 0.42
C ASN A 192 3.99 -14.05 1.11
N TYR A 193 4.16 -12.98 1.90
CA TYR A 193 3.04 -12.28 2.54
C TYR A 193 2.04 -11.75 1.50
N ILE A 194 2.50 -11.04 0.46
CA ILE A 194 1.64 -10.54 -0.62
C ILE A 194 0.96 -11.70 -1.38
N LYS A 195 1.71 -12.71 -1.81
CA LYS A 195 1.18 -13.88 -2.53
C LYS A 195 0.14 -14.64 -1.71
N THR A 196 0.32 -14.70 -0.40
CA THR A 196 -0.64 -15.36 0.50
C THR A 196 -1.95 -14.59 0.57
N ILE A 197 -1.93 -13.26 0.55
CA ILE A 197 -3.16 -12.45 0.48
C ILE A 197 -3.91 -12.75 -0.82
N ASP A 198 -3.22 -12.77 -1.95
CA ASP A 198 -3.83 -13.06 -3.25
C ASP A 198 -4.46 -14.47 -3.27
N GLU A 199 -3.80 -15.45 -2.67
CA GLU A 199 -4.31 -16.81 -2.56
C GLU A 199 -5.52 -16.91 -1.61
N ILE A 200 -5.52 -16.16 -0.50
CA ILE A 200 -6.68 -16.07 0.40
C ILE A 200 -7.88 -15.48 -0.34
N ILE A 201 -7.69 -14.41 -1.12
CA ILE A 201 -8.77 -13.80 -1.90
C ILE A 201 -9.41 -14.82 -2.84
N LYS A 202 -8.59 -15.56 -3.61
CA LYS A 202 -9.07 -16.63 -4.49
C LYS A 202 -9.82 -17.72 -3.73
N SER A 203 -9.28 -18.18 -2.60
CA SER A 203 -9.92 -19.21 -1.77
C SER A 203 -11.22 -18.74 -1.13
N VAL A 204 -11.33 -17.46 -0.76
CA VAL A 204 -12.57 -16.89 -0.25
C VAL A 204 -13.65 -16.84 -1.33
N VAL A 205 -13.31 -16.41 -2.54
CA VAL A 205 -14.24 -16.42 -3.68
C VAL A 205 -14.67 -17.85 -4.02
N GLY A 206 -13.75 -18.81 -3.92
CA GLY A 206 -14.02 -20.25 -4.09
C GLY A 206 -14.70 -20.95 -2.91
N SER A 207 -15.01 -20.26 -1.81
CA SER A 207 -15.64 -20.82 -0.60
C SER A 207 -14.88 -21.99 0.07
N ASP A 208 -13.54 -21.98 0.02
CA ASP A 208 -12.68 -23.00 0.63
C ASP A 208 -12.17 -22.55 2.02
N ASP A 209 -13.00 -22.73 3.04
CA ASP A 209 -12.74 -22.22 4.39
C ASP A 209 -11.57 -22.90 5.10
N THR A 210 -11.37 -24.19 4.84
CA THR A 210 -10.25 -24.95 5.40
C THR A 210 -8.93 -24.42 4.87
N LYS A 211 -8.84 -24.15 3.56
CA LYS A 211 -7.65 -23.55 2.96
C LYS A 211 -7.45 -22.10 3.43
N VAL A 212 -8.51 -21.32 3.57
CA VAL A 212 -8.41 -19.94 4.11
C VAL A 212 -7.80 -19.93 5.52
N GLU A 213 -8.28 -20.78 6.43
CA GLU A 213 -7.73 -20.85 7.80
C GLU A 213 -6.23 -21.18 7.80
N TYR A 214 -5.83 -22.15 6.98
CA TYR A 214 -4.43 -22.52 6.84
C TYR A 214 -3.60 -21.39 6.22
N LEU A 215 -4.08 -20.73 5.17
CA LEU A 215 -3.39 -19.60 4.55
C LEU A 215 -3.25 -18.40 5.50
N LEU A 216 -4.18 -18.18 6.43
CA LEU A 216 -4.01 -17.15 7.46
C LEU A 216 -2.83 -17.46 8.41
N LYS A 217 -2.55 -18.74 8.68
CA LYS A 217 -1.35 -19.15 9.43
C LYS A 217 -0.07 -18.87 8.62
N VAL A 218 -0.09 -19.14 7.32
CA VAL A 218 0.99 -18.77 6.39
C VAL A 218 1.20 -17.25 6.35
N LEU A 219 0.11 -16.48 6.31
CA LEU A 219 0.14 -15.03 6.29
C LEU A 219 0.76 -14.47 7.58
N ALA A 220 0.36 -14.97 8.75
CA ALA A 220 0.93 -14.59 10.03
C ALA A 220 2.43 -14.91 10.11
N CYS A 221 2.84 -16.10 9.65
CA CYS A 221 4.23 -16.52 9.66
C CYS A 221 5.14 -15.56 8.86
N ASN A 222 4.66 -15.13 7.68
CA ASN A 222 5.38 -14.21 6.80
C ASN A 222 5.25 -12.74 7.21
N GLY A 223 4.16 -12.37 7.89
CA GLY A 223 3.88 -11.01 8.37
C GLY A 223 4.52 -10.67 9.73
N LEU A 224 4.99 -11.66 10.49
CA LEU A 224 5.59 -11.47 11.82
C LEU A 224 7.11 -11.64 11.78
N CYS A 225 7.84 -10.76 12.48
CA CYS A 225 9.26 -10.98 12.72
C CYS A 225 9.47 -12.09 13.76
N HIS A 226 10.70 -12.62 13.87
CA HIS A 226 11.02 -13.72 14.78
C HIS A 226 10.67 -13.43 16.25
N HIS A 227 10.72 -12.16 16.67
CA HIS A 227 10.32 -11.75 18.03
C HIS A 227 8.80 -11.76 18.28
N HIS A 228 7.96 -11.75 17.24
CA HIS A 228 6.50 -11.64 17.38
C HIS A 228 5.74 -12.86 16.85
N GLN A 229 6.44 -13.94 16.46
CA GLN A 229 5.79 -15.18 16.01
C GLN A 229 4.79 -15.75 17.03
N TYR A 230 5.01 -15.52 18.32
CA TYR A 230 4.07 -15.89 19.39
C TYR A 230 2.69 -15.21 19.28
N GLN A 231 2.56 -14.12 18.52
CA GLN A 231 1.28 -13.43 18.29
C GLN A 231 0.49 -14.00 17.11
N SER A 232 1.02 -15.03 16.43
CA SER A 232 0.41 -15.61 15.22
C SER A 232 -1.05 -16.01 15.44
N SER A 233 -1.35 -16.77 16.49
CA SER A 233 -2.72 -17.23 16.78
C SER A 233 -3.71 -16.07 16.96
N ASN A 234 -3.31 -15.01 17.68
CA ASN A 234 -4.17 -13.85 17.91
C ASN A 234 -4.51 -13.12 16.58
N HIS A 235 -3.52 -13.01 15.68
CA HIS A 235 -3.75 -12.43 14.35
C HIS A 235 -4.66 -13.31 13.49
N VAL A 236 -4.45 -14.63 13.51
CA VAL A 236 -5.28 -15.59 12.78
C VAL A 236 -6.73 -15.53 13.24
N GLU A 237 -6.99 -15.56 14.55
CA GLU A 237 -8.36 -15.45 15.12
C GLU A 237 -9.05 -14.13 14.74
N LEU A 238 -8.30 -13.02 14.81
CA LEU A 238 -8.81 -11.71 14.41
C LEU A 238 -9.19 -11.68 12.92
N TRP A 239 -8.34 -12.22 12.05
CA TRP A 239 -8.60 -12.23 10.61
C TRP A 239 -9.74 -13.17 10.23
N ILE A 240 -9.86 -14.35 10.86
CA ILE A 240 -11.00 -15.25 10.67
C ILE A 240 -12.30 -14.48 10.97
N SER A 241 -12.37 -13.82 12.12
CA SER A 241 -13.55 -13.05 12.54
C SER A 241 -13.90 -11.97 11.52
N ARG A 242 -12.91 -11.21 11.04
CA ARG A 242 -13.10 -10.18 10.01
C ARG A 242 -13.58 -10.75 8.66
N LEU A 243 -13.03 -11.87 8.21
CA LEU A 243 -13.44 -12.48 6.94
C LEU A 243 -14.88 -13.00 7.00
N VAL A 244 -15.30 -13.56 8.13
CA VAL A 244 -16.69 -13.99 8.35
C VAL A 244 -17.64 -12.79 8.27
N GLU A 245 -17.29 -11.68 8.94
CA GLU A 245 -18.07 -10.43 8.89
C GLU A 245 -18.15 -9.87 7.46
N ILE A 246 -17.03 -9.81 6.75
CA ILE A 246 -16.97 -9.31 5.36
C ILE A 246 -17.86 -10.13 4.44
N ARG A 247 -17.80 -11.46 4.52
CA ARG A 247 -18.64 -12.33 3.68
C ARG A 247 -20.12 -12.17 4.01
N SER A 248 -20.46 -12.10 5.30
CA SER A 248 -21.85 -11.95 5.75
C SER A 248 -22.45 -10.63 5.28
N THR A 249 -21.70 -9.53 5.43
CA THR A 249 -22.12 -8.20 4.97
C THR A 249 -22.22 -8.13 3.45
N TYR A 250 -21.25 -8.69 2.72
CA TYR A 250 -21.27 -8.72 1.26
C TYR A 250 -22.44 -9.53 0.69
N GLN A 251 -22.76 -10.69 1.29
CA GLN A 251 -23.92 -11.50 0.90
C GLN A 251 -25.25 -10.81 1.18
N ALA A 252 -25.35 -10.03 2.26
CA ALA A 252 -26.56 -9.26 2.56
C ALA A 252 -26.77 -8.13 1.54
N GLU A 253 -25.70 -7.39 1.22
CA GLU A 253 -25.74 -6.27 0.26
C GLU A 253 -26.04 -6.74 -1.18
N THR A 254 -25.51 -7.89 -1.59
CA THR A 254 -25.78 -8.47 -2.92
C THR A 254 -27.23 -8.96 -3.05
N LYS A 255 -27.77 -9.65 -2.04
CA LYS A 255 -29.18 -10.10 -2.05
C LYS A 255 -30.20 -8.96 -2.09
N GLN A 256 -29.91 -7.84 -1.43
CA GLN A 256 -30.78 -6.66 -1.46
C GLN A 256 -30.85 -6.02 -2.85
N SER A 257 -29.76 -6.10 -3.62
CA SER A 257 -29.70 -5.53 -4.97
C SER A 257 -30.53 -6.35 -5.98
N ASP A 258 -30.56 -7.68 -5.84
CA ASP A 258 -31.31 -8.56 -6.75
C ASP A 258 -32.84 -8.53 -6.51
N SER A 259 -33.27 -8.19 -5.29
CA SER A 259 -34.70 -8.15 -4.90
C SER A 259 -35.47 -6.94 -5.45
N GLY A 260 -34.79 -5.92 -5.98
CA GLY A 260 -35.40 -4.64 -6.38
C GLY A 260 -36.12 -4.63 -7.73
N TYR A 261 -36.00 -5.70 -8.53
CA TYR A 261 -36.62 -5.79 -9.86
C TYR A 261 -37.77 -6.80 -9.86
N THR A 262 -38.82 -6.54 -9.10
CA THR A 262 -40.14 -7.12 -9.41
C THR A 262 -40.82 -6.21 -10.42
N LEU A 263 -40.75 -6.59 -11.69
CA LEU A 263 -41.57 -6.02 -12.75
C LEU A 263 -43.04 -6.24 -12.38
N ASP A 264 -43.70 -5.16 -11.99
CA ASP A 264 -45.15 -5.10 -11.85
C ASP A 264 -45.77 -5.26 -13.25
N GLY A 265 -46.44 -6.39 -13.46
CA GLY A 265 -46.87 -6.83 -14.79
C GLY A 265 -47.65 -8.13 -14.78
N SER A 266 -48.83 -8.07 -14.16
CA SER A 266 -50.07 -8.77 -14.57
C SER A 266 -50.19 -10.29 -14.42
N ASP A 267 -51.07 -10.64 -13.48
CA ASP A 267 -52.19 -11.58 -13.57
C ASP A 267 -52.01 -13.10 -13.72
N GLU A 268 -52.72 -13.76 -12.80
CA GLU A 268 -53.38 -15.07 -12.87
C GLU A 268 -52.53 -16.32 -13.08
N SER A 269 -52.23 -17.02 -11.98
CA SER A 269 -52.89 -18.32 -11.69
C SER A 269 -52.35 -18.93 -10.40
N CYS A 270 -53.28 -19.36 -9.55
CA CYS A 270 -53.07 -20.01 -8.28
C CYS A 270 -52.44 -21.40 -8.45
N THR A 271 -51.26 -21.66 -7.88
CA THR A 271 -50.89 -23.01 -7.43
C THR A 271 -49.96 -22.96 -6.23
N THR A 272 -50.53 -23.33 -5.08
CA THR A 272 -49.86 -23.55 -3.80
C THR A 272 -48.71 -24.53 -3.94
N SER A 273 -47.48 -24.11 -3.64
CA SER A 273 -46.34 -24.99 -3.39
C SER A 273 -45.56 -24.48 -2.17
N GLN A 274 -45.23 -25.41 -1.28
CA GLN A 274 -44.68 -25.18 0.06
C GLN A 274 -43.29 -24.52 0.05
N PRO A 275 -42.89 -23.84 1.15
CA PRO A 275 -41.57 -23.23 1.23
C PRO A 275 -40.51 -24.28 1.51
N GLU A 276 -39.60 -24.49 0.55
CA GLU A 276 -38.33 -25.18 0.81
C GLU A 276 -37.41 -24.24 1.60
N THR A 277 -37.11 -24.67 2.83
CA THR A 277 -36.16 -24.04 3.75
C THR A 277 -34.74 -24.09 3.17
N VAL A 278 -34.32 -23.02 2.50
CA VAL A 278 -32.92 -22.84 2.07
C VAL A 278 -32.04 -22.65 3.30
N GLN A 279 -31.26 -23.68 3.65
CA GLN A 279 -30.28 -23.62 4.72
C GLN A 279 -29.10 -22.73 4.29
N SER A 280 -28.92 -21.59 4.96
CA SER A 280 -27.70 -20.79 4.87
C SER A 280 -26.48 -21.62 5.29
N PRO A 281 -25.32 -21.49 4.61
CA PRO A 281 -24.10 -22.17 5.02
C PRO A 281 -23.53 -21.47 6.26
N THR A 282 -23.90 -21.98 7.44
CA THR A 282 -23.37 -21.51 8.72
C THR A 282 -21.94 -22.06 8.89
N ILE A 283 -20.94 -21.17 8.91
CA ILE A 283 -19.60 -21.50 9.38
C ILE A 283 -19.72 -21.88 10.86
N LYS A 284 -19.67 -23.18 11.16
CA LYS A 284 -19.68 -23.68 12.53
C LYS A 284 -18.36 -23.28 13.17
N VAL A 285 -18.38 -22.23 13.99
CA VAL A 285 -17.33 -21.93 14.96
C VAL A 285 -17.34 -23.09 15.96
N LYS A 286 -16.51 -24.11 15.71
CA LYS A 286 -16.40 -25.26 16.61
C LYS A 286 -15.64 -24.83 17.86
N THR A 287 -16.31 -24.94 18.99
CA THR A 287 -15.69 -24.82 20.31
C THR A 287 -14.62 -25.89 20.51
N ARG A 288 -13.59 -25.52 21.28
CA ARG A 288 -12.34 -26.28 21.53
C ARG A 288 -12.52 -27.72 22.04
N HIS A 289 -13.74 -28.12 22.42
CA HIS A 289 -14.06 -29.46 22.94
C HIS A 289 -14.51 -30.48 21.88
N ASP A 290 -14.80 -30.09 20.64
CA ASP A 290 -15.32 -31.01 19.61
C ASP A 290 -14.22 -31.70 18.77
N LEU A 291 -12.95 -31.56 19.13
CA LEU A 291 -11.82 -32.05 18.31
C LEU A 291 -11.36 -33.48 18.63
N GLU A 292 -11.84 -34.12 19.71
CA GLU A 292 -11.27 -35.39 20.18
C GLU A 292 -12.02 -36.66 19.73
N ASN A 293 -13.19 -36.56 19.09
CA ASN A 293 -14.01 -37.74 18.76
C ASN A 293 -14.40 -37.85 17.28
N ARG A 294 -13.42 -37.95 16.38
CA ARG A 294 -13.70 -38.36 14.99
C ARG A 294 -12.69 -39.41 14.50
N VAL A 295 -12.87 -40.63 14.98
CA VAL A 295 -12.26 -41.84 14.42
C VAL A 295 -13.15 -42.33 13.26
N GLY A 296 -12.56 -42.51 12.08
CA GLY A 296 -13.19 -43.28 11.00
C GLY A 296 -13.65 -42.46 9.79
N SER A 297 -12.72 -41.81 9.11
CA SER A 297 -12.75 -41.62 7.66
C SER A 297 -11.32 -41.28 7.25
N THR A 298 -10.75 -42.02 6.31
CA THR A 298 -9.50 -41.63 5.64
C THR A 298 -9.87 -40.69 4.50
N PRO A 299 -9.42 -39.43 4.51
CA PRO A 299 -9.10 -38.73 3.27
C PRO A 299 -7.59 -38.72 3.13
N ILE A 300 -7.13 -38.70 1.89
CA ILE A 300 -5.75 -38.35 1.54
C ILE A 300 -5.56 -36.90 1.99
N ASP A 301 -5.21 -36.72 3.26
CA ASP A 301 -4.75 -35.47 3.81
C ASP A 301 -3.37 -35.30 3.19
N LEU A 302 -3.30 -34.58 2.07
CA LEU A 302 -2.06 -34.00 1.58
C LEU A 302 -1.57 -33.16 2.75
N ALA A 303 -0.69 -33.75 3.57
CA ALA A 303 -0.17 -33.13 4.77
C ALA A 303 0.36 -31.76 4.35
N LEU A 304 -0.44 -30.73 4.64
CA LEU A 304 -0.10 -29.37 4.24
C LEU A 304 1.24 -29.07 4.92
N PRO A 305 2.21 -28.48 4.19
CA PRO A 305 3.52 -28.23 4.76
C PRO A 305 3.38 -27.31 6.00
N PRO A 306 4.40 -27.25 6.85
CA PRO A 306 4.49 -26.21 7.86
C PRO A 306 4.26 -24.81 7.24
N PRO A 307 3.57 -23.86 7.90
CA PRO A 307 3.24 -22.56 7.30
C PRO A 307 4.44 -21.73 6.82
N ASP A 308 5.62 -21.94 7.41
CA ASP A 308 6.89 -21.33 7.01
C ASP A 308 7.50 -21.96 5.74
N GLN A 309 7.03 -23.14 5.35
CA GLN A 309 7.47 -23.90 4.17
C GLN A 309 6.42 -23.95 3.05
N TYR A 310 5.27 -23.26 3.23
CA TYR A 310 4.19 -23.26 2.23
C TYR A 310 4.65 -22.72 0.87
N TRP A 311 5.45 -21.66 0.88
CA TRP A 311 6.08 -21.13 -0.32
C TRP A 311 7.51 -21.66 -0.42
N PRO A 312 7.94 -22.18 -1.59
CA PRO A 312 9.30 -22.65 -1.75
C PRO A 312 10.31 -21.50 -1.60
N GLU A 313 11.47 -21.79 -1.01
CA GLU A 313 12.61 -20.87 -1.02
C GLU A 313 13.13 -20.76 -2.45
N ALA A 314 12.87 -19.61 -3.09
CA ALA A 314 13.28 -19.37 -4.46
C ALA A 314 13.38 -17.87 -4.74
N PHE A 315 14.44 -17.47 -5.43
CA PHE A 315 14.56 -16.09 -5.90
C PHE A 315 13.44 -15.76 -6.90
N ASP A 316 12.99 -14.51 -6.84
CA ASP A 316 12.02 -13.98 -7.75
C ASP A 316 12.66 -13.69 -9.12
N GLU A 317 12.38 -14.56 -10.08
CA GLU A 317 12.82 -14.42 -11.47
C GLU A 317 11.75 -13.78 -12.36
N SER A 318 10.60 -13.35 -11.79
CA SER A 318 9.54 -12.74 -12.59
C SER A 318 10.01 -11.44 -13.25
N PRO A 319 9.42 -11.05 -14.40
CA PRO A 319 9.68 -9.73 -14.96
C PRO A 319 9.33 -8.62 -13.99
N PHE A 320 10.11 -7.53 -13.99
CA PHE A 320 9.81 -6.36 -13.19
C PHE A 320 8.48 -5.72 -13.61
N LYS A 321 7.71 -5.27 -12.61
CA LYS A 321 6.58 -4.34 -12.83
C LYS A 321 7.16 -2.95 -13.13
N ILE A 322 7.31 -2.65 -14.42
CA ILE A 322 7.84 -1.36 -14.89
C ILE A 322 6.77 -0.29 -14.65
N ILE A 323 7.09 0.69 -13.82
CA ILE A 323 6.19 1.83 -13.52
C ILE A 323 6.31 2.87 -14.62
N LYS A 324 7.54 3.16 -15.03
CA LYS A 324 7.83 4.19 -16.02
C LYS A 324 9.09 3.84 -16.79
N ARG A 325 8.98 3.87 -18.11
CA ARG A 325 10.11 4.01 -19.02
C ARG A 325 10.28 5.48 -19.37
N ARG A 326 11.51 5.93 -19.49
CA ARG A 326 11.77 7.17 -20.19
C ARG A 326 12.00 6.80 -21.65
N ASP A 327 11.05 7.18 -22.50
CA ASP A 327 11.13 6.97 -23.96
C ASP A 327 11.60 8.28 -24.59
N GLY A 328 12.85 8.32 -25.04
CA GLY A 328 13.43 9.55 -25.54
C GLY A 328 14.59 9.33 -26.49
N THR A 329 14.31 8.94 -27.74
CA THR A 329 15.26 9.11 -28.86
C THR A 329 15.64 10.59 -29.06
N GLN A 330 14.83 11.53 -28.58
CA GLN A 330 15.11 12.97 -28.53
C GLN A 330 15.82 13.43 -27.23
N GLU A 331 15.99 12.56 -26.23
CA GLU A 331 16.43 12.94 -24.88
C GLU A 331 17.92 12.66 -24.59
N ARG A 332 18.67 12.10 -25.54
CA ARG A 332 20.13 11.99 -25.38
C ARG A 332 20.79 13.36 -25.23
N GLU A 333 20.25 14.39 -25.88
CA GLU A 333 20.76 15.76 -25.69
C GLU A 333 20.40 16.33 -24.30
N SER A 334 19.30 15.87 -23.70
CA SER A 334 18.89 16.27 -22.34
C SER A 334 19.88 15.79 -21.28
N SER A 335 20.56 14.65 -21.50
CA SER A 335 21.54 14.13 -20.55
C SER A 335 22.72 15.08 -20.36
N TYR A 336 23.12 15.85 -21.39
CA TYR A 336 24.17 16.86 -21.23
C TYR A 336 23.81 17.95 -20.22
N THR A 337 22.54 18.34 -20.14
CA THR A 337 22.10 19.34 -19.15
C THR A 337 22.16 18.76 -17.74
N GLU A 338 21.76 17.51 -17.54
CA GLU A 338 21.85 16.83 -16.24
C GLU A 338 23.30 16.56 -15.83
N ILE A 339 24.15 16.10 -16.76
CA ILE A 339 25.58 15.93 -16.54
C ILE A 339 26.20 17.26 -16.15
N LYS A 340 25.98 18.32 -16.94
CA LYS A 340 26.53 19.65 -16.66
C LYS A 340 26.09 20.15 -15.29
N THR A 341 24.81 20.00 -14.96
CA THR A 341 24.28 20.36 -13.63
C THR A 341 25.00 19.57 -12.54
N THR A 342 25.16 18.26 -12.72
CA THR A 342 25.81 17.37 -11.75
C THR A 342 27.30 17.66 -11.59
N VAL A 343 28.03 18.01 -12.66
CA VAL A 343 29.44 18.40 -12.60
C VAL A 343 29.62 19.72 -11.85
N MET A 344 28.72 20.68 -12.07
CA MET A 344 28.82 22.03 -11.48
C MET A 344 28.42 22.10 -10.01
N LEU A 345 27.72 21.08 -9.47
CA LEU A 345 27.39 21.03 -8.05
C LEU A 345 28.67 20.88 -7.21
N PRO A 346 28.85 21.65 -6.11
CA PRO A 346 29.94 21.44 -5.17
C PRO A 346 29.94 19.99 -4.63
N LEU A 347 31.11 19.46 -4.30
CA LEU A 347 31.20 18.17 -3.61
C LEU A 347 30.74 18.34 -2.16
N GLU A 348 29.75 17.54 -1.74
CA GLU A 348 29.20 17.60 -0.38
C GLU A 348 29.74 16.48 0.51
N GLU A 349 30.54 16.83 1.52
CA GLU A 349 31.14 15.86 2.44
C GLU A 349 30.09 15.10 3.26
N THR A 350 29.05 15.80 3.73
CA THR A 350 27.94 15.22 4.52
C THR A 350 27.15 14.18 3.73
N LEU A 351 27.09 14.34 2.41
CA LEU A 351 26.52 13.41 1.46
C LEU A 351 27.49 12.26 1.12
N GLY A 352 28.76 12.38 1.48
CA GLY A 352 29.78 11.38 1.21
C GLY A 352 30.38 11.46 -0.19
N ASP A 353 30.26 12.62 -0.86
CA ASP A 353 30.86 12.83 -2.18
C ASP A 353 32.38 12.77 -2.17
N LEU A 354 33.02 12.95 -1.01
CA LEU A 354 34.48 12.84 -0.84
C LEU A 354 34.94 11.41 -0.54
N LYS A 355 34.01 10.47 -0.37
CA LYS A 355 34.35 9.09 0.00
C LYS A 355 34.83 8.31 -1.21
N LYS A 356 35.92 7.58 -0.99
CA LYS A 356 36.38 6.55 -1.92
C LYS A 356 35.47 5.33 -1.85
N GLY A 357 35.29 4.64 -2.97
CA GLY A 357 34.42 3.46 -3.03
C GLY A 357 34.50 2.77 -4.38
N PHE A 358 33.57 1.85 -4.60
CA PHE A 358 33.43 1.06 -5.81
C PHE A 358 32.20 1.51 -6.57
N ILE A 359 32.29 1.54 -7.90
CA ILE A 359 31.14 1.54 -8.81
C ILE A 359 30.92 0.11 -9.26
N TYR A 360 29.67 -0.32 -9.29
CA TYR A 360 29.32 -1.66 -9.69
C TYR A 360 28.08 -1.66 -10.59
N LEU A 361 28.01 -2.67 -11.45
CA LEU A 361 26.92 -2.93 -12.37
C LEU A 361 26.42 -4.35 -12.15
N TYR A 362 25.12 -4.54 -12.08
CA TYR A 362 24.52 -5.86 -12.03
C TYR A 362 23.19 -5.93 -12.78
N THR A 363 22.78 -7.15 -13.09
CA THR A 363 21.42 -7.48 -13.56
C THR A 363 20.84 -8.57 -12.67
N VAL A 364 19.60 -8.97 -12.92
CA VAL A 364 18.94 -10.11 -12.24
C VAL A 364 18.29 -11.01 -13.27
N LYS A 365 18.22 -12.31 -12.95
CA LYS A 365 17.63 -13.31 -13.85
C LYS A 365 16.18 -12.97 -14.19
N GLY A 366 15.79 -13.23 -15.45
CA GLY A 366 14.50 -12.88 -16.03
C GLY A 366 14.34 -11.40 -16.41
N ASN A 367 15.38 -10.58 -16.18
CA ASN A 367 15.38 -9.13 -16.43
C ASN A 367 16.70 -8.67 -17.07
N GLU A 368 17.28 -9.50 -17.93
CA GLU A 368 18.64 -9.32 -18.48
C GLU A 368 18.82 -8.05 -19.33
N ARG A 369 17.71 -7.45 -19.80
CA ARG A 369 17.69 -6.18 -20.54
C ARG A 369 17.80 -4.95 -19.62
N LEU A 370 17.67 -5.14 -18.31
CA LEU A 370 17.74 -4.09 -17.31
C LEU A 370 19.01 -4.28 -16.49
N VAL A 371 19.80 -3.21 -16.42
CA VAL A 371 21.02 -3.15 -15.63
C VAL A 371 20.89 -2.08 -14.56
N LYS A 372 21.53 -2.29 -13.42
CA LYS A 372 21.55 -1.33 -12.32
C LYS A 372 22.97 -0.91 -11.99
N ILE A 373 23.18 0.41 -11.98
CA ILE A 373 24.44 1.04 -11.58
C ILE A 373 24.31 1.52 -10.15
N GLY A 374 25.26 1.10 -9.31
CA GLY A 374 25.32 1.50 -7.91
C GLY A 374 26.74 1.89 -7.48
N TYR A 375 26.84 2.63 -6.37
CA TYR A 375 28.10 2.77 -5.62
C TYR A 375 28.04 2.15 -4.22
N THR A 376 29.22 1.87 -3.66
CA THR A 376 29.37 1.47 -2.26
C THR A 376 30.75 1.87 -1.73
N THR A 377 30.84 2.27 -0.47
CA THR A 377 32.13 2.46 0.24
C THR A 377 32.62 1.17 0.89
N ARG A 378 31.84 0.10 0.80
CA ARG A 378 32.18 -1.28 1.22
C ARG A 378 32.46 -2.12 -0.03
N SER A 379 32.55 -3.45 0.08
CA SER A 379 32.69 -4.29 -1.11
C SER A 379 31.37 -4.42 -1.90
N PRO A 380 31.42 -4.53 -3.24
CA PRO A 380 30.25 -4.85 -4.07
C PRO A 380 29.56 -6.15 -3.63
N LYS A 381 30.35 -7.18 -3.30
CA LYS A 381 29.83 -8.46 -2.76
C LYS A 381 28.90 -8.29 -1.56
N GLN A 382 29.29 -7.51 -0.56
CA GLN A 382 28.42 -7.24 0.59
C GLN A 382 27.12 -6.54 0.19
N LYS A 383 27.21 -5.63 -0.78
CA LYS A 383 26.04 -4.91 -1.29
C LYS A 383 25.10 -5.81 -2.09
N TYR A 384 25.63 -6.77 -2.84
CA TYR A 384 24.83 -7.79 -3.52
C TYR A 384 24.08 -8.69 -2.53
N GLU A 385 24.71 -9.13 -1.44
CA GLU A 385 24.01 -9.91 -0.40
C GLU A 385 22.86 -9.13 0.25
N GLU A 386 23.04 -7.82 0.50
CA GLU A 386 21.95 -6.97 0.96
C GLU A 386 20.79 -6.91 -0.04
N TRP A 387 21.08 -6.68 -1.32
CA TRP A 387 20.03 -6.64 -2.34
C TRP A 387 19.36 -7.99 -2.54
N LYS A 388 20.14 -9.08 -2.47
CA LYS A 388 19.65 -10.47 -2.52
C LYS A 388 18.62 -10.71 -1.43
N LEU A 389 18.92 -10.30 -0.20
CA LEU A 389 18.00 -10.42 0.94
C LEU A 389 16.81 -9.47 0.83
N SER A 390 17.02 -8.18 0.57
CA SER A 390 15.92 -7.21 0.60
C SER A 390 14.97 -7.32 -0.59
N CYS A 391 15.47 -7.65 -1.79
CA CYS A 391 14.66 -7.72 -3.01
C CYS A 391 14.22 -9.15 -3.35
N ASN A 392 14.79 -10.17 -2.70
CA ASN A 392 14.64 -11.57 -3.05
C ASN A 392 14.96 -11.88 -4.52
N ARG A 393 16.03 -11.28 -5.04
CA ARG A 393 16.48 -11.50 -6.41
C ARG A 393 17.96 -11.68 -6.42
N GLU A 394 18.45 -12.68 -7.13
CA GLU A 394 19.88 -12.97 -7.18
C GLU A 394 20.60 -11.98 -8.12
N PRO A 395 21.50 -11.12 -7.58
CA PRO A 395 22.27 -10.21 -8.41
C PRO A 395 23.32 -10.98 -9.21
N LYS A 396 23.35 -10.77 -10.52
CA LYS A 396 24.42 -11.20 -11.40
C LYS A 396 25.36 -10.02 -11.63
N SER A 397 26.53 -10.06 -10.99
CA SER A 397 27.57 -9.03 -11.17
C SER A 397 28.01 -9.01 -12.65
N LEU A 398 28.03 -7.81 -13.24
CA LEU A 398 28.44 -7.58 -14.62
C LEU A 398 29.73 -6.76 -14.68
N TYR A 399 29.94 -5.86 -13.72
CA TYR A 399 31.15 -5.04 -13.63
C TYR A 399 31.39 -4.57 -12.18
N GLU A 400 32.66 -4.51 -11.80
CA GLU A 400 33.12 -3.94 -10.54
C GLU A 400 34.37 -3.11 -10.81
N SER A 401 34.37 -1.84 -10.41
CA SER A 401 35.54 -0.97 -10.57
C SER A 401 36.62 -1.29 -9.54
N SER A 402 37.82 -0.72 -9.72
CA SER A 402 38.74 -0.48 -8.61
C SER A 402 38.17 0.60 -7.66
N ILE A 403 38.85 0.84 -6.53
CA ILE A 403 38.45 1.94 -5.64
C ILE A 403 38.67 3.28 -6.35
N VAL A 404 37.59 4.02 -6.57
CA VAL A 404 37.61 5.36 -7.17
C VAL A 404 37.40 6.45 -6.12
N PRO A 405 38.03 7.63 -6.27
CA PRO A 405 37.65 8.79 -5.49
C PRO A 405 36.24 9.24 -5.86
N ASN A 406 35.56 9.87 -4.91
CA ASN A 406 34.25 10.48 -5.11
C ASN A 406 33.20 9.54 -5.72
N ALA A 407 33.17 8.28 -5.27
CA ALA A 407 32.37 7.22 -5.92
C ALA A 407 30.88 7.57 -6.05
N ARG A 408 30.31 8.24 -5.04
CA ARG A 408 28.93 8.74 -5.11
C ARG A 408 28.71 9.72 -6.27
N ARG A 409 29.66 10.63 -6.49
CA ARG A 409 29.59 11.61 -7.58
C ARG A 409 29.70 10.93 -8.94
N VAL A 410 30.59 9.95 -9.06
CA VAL A 410 30.75 9.15 -10.29
C VAL A 410 29.45 8.40 -10.63
N GLU A 411 28.81 7.75 -9.66
CA GLU A 411 27.49 7.12 -9.86
C GLU A 411 26.46 8.14 -10.34
N ALA A 412 26.37 9.30 -9.67
CA ALA A 412 25.42 10.35 -10.04
C ALA A 412 25.62 10.85 -11.48
N LEU A 413 26.88 10.93 -11.95
CA LEU A 413 27.19 11.28 -13.34
C LEU A 413 26.78 10.19 -14.34
N CYS A 414 27.04 8.91 -14.02
CA CYS A 414 26.56 7.79 -14.85
C CYS A 414 25.03 7.82 -14.99
N HIS A 415 24.37 8.06 -13.85
CA HIS A 415 22.93 8.18 -13.75
C HIS A 415 22.35 9.35 -14.56
N ALA A 416 23.05 10.48 -14.61
CA ALA A 416 22.70 11.64 -15.42
C ALA A 416 22.93 11.37 -16.92
N GLU A 417 24.05 10.71 -17.28
CA GLU A 417 24.35 10.36 -18.67
C GLU A 417 23.33 9.37 -19.25
N LEU A 418 22.91 8.40 -18.44
CA LEU A 418 21.95 7.35 -18.80
C LEU A 418 20.51 7.71 -18.46
N ASP A 419 20.26 8.96 -18.10
CA ASP A 419 18.95 9.37 -17.63
C ASP A 419 17.87 9.11 -18.69
N TYR A 420 18.19 9.28 -19.98
CA TYR A 420 17.30 9.04 -21.13
C TYR A 420 16.77 7.61 -21.27
N CYS A 421 17.46 6.60 -20.72
CA CYS A 421 17.01 5.19 -20.72
C CYS A 421 16.72 4.66 -19.31
N ARG A 422 16.66 5.56 -18.32
CA ARG A 422 16.34 5.23 -16.93
C ARG A 422 14.91 4.69 -16.83
N THR A 423 14.79 3.56 -16.14
CA THR A 423 13.55 2.84 -15.90
C THR A 423 13.25 2.78 -14.41
N SER A 424 12.02 3.13 -14.04
CA SER A 424 11.51 2.93 -12.68
C SER A 424 10.80 1.58 -12.58
N VAL A 425 11.24 0.75 -11.65
CA VAL A 425 10.65 -0.58 -11.41
C VAL A 425 10.09 -0.67 -10.01
N TYR A 426 8.93 -1.30 -9.87
CA TYR A 426 8.40 -1.69 -8.57
C TYR A 426 8.93 -3.08 -8.21
N CYS A 427 9.57 -3.19 -7.04
CA CYS A 427 10.02 -4.47 -6.52
C CYS A 427 9.08 -4.96 -5.42
N THR A 428 8.46 -6.12 -5.64
CA THR A 428 7.58 -6.79 -4.68
C THR A 428 8.32 -7.29 -3.42
N GLY A 429 9.61 -7.61 -3.54
CA GLY A 429 10.48 -8.04 -2.43
C GLY A 429 10.66 -6.97 -1.36
N CYS A 430 11.15 -5.79 -1.74
CA CYS A 430 11.37 -4.70 -0.79
C CYS A 430 10.19 -3.71 -0.72
N SER A 431 9.17 -3.91 -1.57
CA SER A 431 7.99 -3.06 -1.70
C SER A 431 8.32 -1.57 -1.86
N ILE A 432 9.34 -1.27 -2.68
CA ILE A 432 9.71 0.09 -3.07
C ILE A 432 9.90 0.21 -4.58
N GLN A 433 9.87 1.44 -5.05
CA GLN A 433 10.29 1.80 -6.40
C GLN A 433 11.81 1.95 -6.43
N HIS A 434 12.47 1.20 -7.32
CA HIS A 434 13.86 1.44 -7.68
C HIS A 434 13.91 2.33 -8.92
N ILE A 435 14.72 3.38 -8.85
CA ILE A 435 14.89 4.36 -9.93
C ILE A 435 16.28 4.28 -10.59
N GLU A 436 17.05 3.25 -10.23
CA GLU A 436 18.47 3.08 -10.54
C GLU A 436 18.66 2.02 -11.64
N TRP A 437 17.60 1.66 -12.36
CA TRP A 437 17.62 0.68 -13.45
C TRP A 437 17.64 1.37 -14.80
N PHE A 438 18.33 0.77 -15.77
CA PHE A 438 18.51 1.29 -17.12
C PHE A 438 18.23 0.18 -18.12
N GLU A 439 17.43 0.47 -19.15
CA GLU A 439 17.12 -0.49 -20.22
C GLU A 439 18.17 -0.35 -21.33
N MET A 440 19.26 -1.14 -21.23
CA MET A 440 20.41 -1.06 -22.12
C MET A 440 21.31 -2.31 -22.03
N THR A 441 22.29 -2.41 -22.93
CA THR A 441 23.28 -3.49 -22.88
C THR A 441 24.29 -3.29 -21.75
N PRO A 442 24.85 -4.38 -21.16
CA PRO A 442 25.93 -4.27 -20.20
C PRO A 442 27.16 -3.52 -20.71
N ASP A 443 27.55 -3.75 -21.96
CA ASP A 443 28.77 -3.15 -22.54
C ASP A 443 28.65 -1.63 -22.69
N ASP A 444 27.47 -1.14 -23.11
CA ASP A 444 27.19 0.29 -23.18
C ASP A 444 27.23 0.93 -21.78
N ALA A 445 26.68 0.25 -20.77
CA ALA A 445 26.67 0.74 -19.39
C ALA A 445 28.09 0.79 -18.80
N ILE A 446 28.90 -0.24 -19.06
CA ILE A 446 30.31 -0.29 -18.66
C ILE A 446 31.10 0.84 -19.32
N SER A 447 30.84 1.12 -20.60
CA SER A 447 31.49 2.21 -21.33
C SER A 447 31.22 3.57 -20.70
N VAL A 448 29.99 3.81 -20.20
CA VAL A 448 29.65 5.02 -19.46
C VAL A 448 30.36 5.09 -18.11
N ILE A 449 30.49 3.99 -17.39
CA ILE A 449 31.20 3.96 -16.09
C ILE A 449 32.70 4.26 -16.25
N GLN A 450 33.32 3.85 -17.35
CA GLN A 450 34.76 3.99 -17.59
C GLN A 450 35.18 5.36 -18.11
N LYS A 451 34.27 6.08 -18.75
CA LYS A 451 34.46 7.42 -19.32
C LYS A 451 34.64 8.46 -18.22
#